data_AF-A0AAW4BFI2-F1
#
_entry.id   AF-A0AAW4BFI2-F1
#
_cell.length_a   1.000
_cell.length_b   1.000
_cell.length_c   1.000
_cell.angle_alpha   90.00
_cell.angle_beta   90.00
_cell.angle_gamma   90.00
#
_symmetry.space_group_name_H-M   'P 1'
#
loop_
_entity.id
_entity.type
_entity.pdbx_description
1 polymer ?
#
loop_
_entity_poly.entity_id
_entity_poly.type
_entity_poly.pdbx_seq_one_letter_code
_entity_poly.pdbx_strand_id
1 'polypeptide(L)'
;NNHGISNIPEHFEHGFVQKAAIDNETSEPLAFDQLTYTISTSLLQLLMAIRLIVDSSDDECSFLDIVFHWYQSAVFILDTLNSGKHCADTDLMEMLDIAINNKLDADLIKGALLC
;
A
#
# COMPACT_ATOMS: atom_id res chain seq x y z
N ASN A 1 24.05 -38.80 -13.71
CA ASN A 1 22.93 -38.27 -12.92
C ASN A 1 23.41 -37.06 -12.16
N ASN A 2 23.24 -35.81 -12.63
CA ASN A 2 21.97 -35.07 -12.85
C ASN A 2 21.27 -34.88 -11.49
N HIS A 3 21.09 -33.71 -10.87
CA HIS A 3 20.99 -32.29 -11.25
C HIS A 3 21.67 -31.45 -10.12
N GLY A 4 22.03 -30.18 -10.20
CA GLY A 4 21.62 -29.09 -11.07
C GLY A 4 22.24 -27.76 -10.59
N ILE A 5 22.26 -26.81 -11.52
CA ILE A 5 22.39 -25.36 -11.36
C ILE A 5 23.72 -24.84 -10.77
N SER A 6 24.68 -24.71 -11.67
CA SER A 6 25.66 -23.60 -11.64
C SER A 6 24.92 -22.28 -11.93
N ASN A 7 25.30 -21.23 -11.22
CA ASN A 7 24.91 -19.81 -11.34
C ASN A 7 23.80 -19.35 -10.39
N ILE A 8 24.18 -19.07 -9.15
CA ILE A 8 23.50 -18.08 -8.31
C ILE A 8 24.12 -16.72 -8.66
N PRO A 9 23.35 -15.70 -9.10
CA PRO A 9 23.87 -14.36 -9.37
C PRO A 9 24.41 -13.71 -8.08
N GLU A 10 25.51 -12.96 -8.19
CA GLU A 10 26.23 -12.30 -7.08
C GLU A 10 25.43 -11.29 -6.23
N HIS A 11 24.12 -11.14 -6.48
CA HIS A 11 23.29 -10.12 -5.85
C HIS A 11 22.14 -10.68 -5.01
N PHE A 12 22.16 -11.98 -4.69
CA PHE A 12 21.12 -12.64 -3.88
C PHE A 12 21.36 -12.56 -2.34
N GLU A 13 22.47 -11.95 -1.92
CA GLU A 13 22.91 -11.84 -0.50
C GLU A 13 22.58 -10.47 0.13
N HIS A 14 21.48 -9.82 -0.28
CA HIS A 14 21.01 -8.58 0.37
C HIS A 14 19.57 -8.64 0.89
N GLY A 15 18.98 -9.83 0.97
CA GLY A 15 17.58 -9.97 1.38
C GLY A 15 17.34 -10.35 2.84
N PHE A 16 18.19 -11.17 3.46
CA PHE A 16 17.79 -11.81 4.72
C PHE A 16 18.97 -12.40 5.51
N VAL A 17 19.78 -11.54 6.15
CA VAL A 17 20.68 -12.00 7.23
C VAL A 17 20.41 -11.15 8.47
N GLN A 18 19.51 -11.65 9.30
CA GLN A 18 19.37 -11.22 10.68
C GLN A 18 20.64 -11.63 11.43
N LYS A 19 21.60 -10.71 11.57
CA LYS A 19 22.80 -10.91 12.37
C LYS A 19 22.67 -10.09 13.65
N ALA A 20 22.39 -10.80 14.74
CA ALA A 20 22.55 -10.28 16.09
C ALA A 20 24.02 -9.89 16.31
N ALA A 21 24.29 -8.60 16.50
CA ALA A 21 25.50 -8.09 17.14
C ALA A 21 25.19 -6.71 17.75
N ILE A 22 25.43 -6.63 19.05
CA ILE A 22 25.34 -5.46 19.92
C ILE A 22 26.57 -4.57 19.65
N ASP A 23 26.36 -3.28 19.33
CA ASP A 23 26.94 -2.10 20.01
C ASP A 23 27.02 -0.85 19.11
N ASN A 24 26.42 0.24 19.60
CA ASN A 24 26.81 1.64 19.39
C ASN A 24 27.09 2.16 17.96
N GLU A 25 26.08 2.21 17.11
CA GLU A 25 26.00 3.28 16.12
C GLU A 25 24.60 3.90 16.20
N THR A 26 24.58 5.21 16.39
CA THR A 26 23.40 6.08 16.36
C THR A 26 22.46 5.59 15.27
N SER A 27 21.26 5.14 15.64
CA SER A 27 20.24 4.77 14.67
C SER A 27 19.97 6.00 13.81
N GLU A 28 20.58 6.06 12.62
CA GLU A 28 20.14 6.99 11.61
C GLU A 28 18.65 6.72 11.41
N PRO A 29 17.79 7.75 11.53
CA PRO A 29 16.39 7.55 11.21
C PRO A 29 16.35 6.98 9.80
N LEU A 30 15.69 5.84 9.61
CA LEU A 30 15.32 5.35 8.29
C LEU A 30 14.45 6.44 7.65
N ALA A 31 15.09 7.42 7.02
CA ALA A 31 14.47 8.56 6.40
C ALA A 31 13.74 8.02 5.18
N PHE A 32 12.45 7.75 5.35
CA PHE A 32 11.56 7.36 4.27
C PHE A 32 11.24 8.62 3.45
N ASP A 33 12.25 9.14 2.74
CA ASP A 33 12.16 10.44 2.05
C ASP A 33 11.26 10.38 0.81
N GLN A 34 11.02 9.17 0.27
CA GLN A 34 10.25 8.99 -0.94
C GLN A 34 9.46 7.68 -0.89
N LEU A 35 8.16 7.79 -1.15
CA LEU A 35 7.25 6.67 -1.25
C LEU A 35 6.76 6.56 -2.70
N THR A 36 7.31 5.59 -3.42
CA THR A 36 6.91 5.31 -4.81
C THR A 36 5.76 4.31 -4.80
N TYR A 37 4.58 4.75 -5.23
CA TYR A 37 3.43 3.88 -5.40
C TYR A 37 3.25 3.50 -6.87
N THR A 38 3.17 2.21 -7.15
CA THR A 38 2.63 1.75 -8.43
C THR A 38 1.11 1.85 -8.35
N ILE A 39 0.54 2.85 -9.03
CA ILE A 39 -0.91 3.03 -9.07
C ILE A 39 -1.52 2.13 -10.15
N SER A 40 -2.56 1.41 -9.76
CA SER A 40 -3.40 0.61 -10.66
C SER A 40 -4.87 0.84 -10.32
N THR A 41 -5.77 0.57 -11.25
CA THR A 41 -7.21 0.67 -11.03
C THR A 41 -7.66 -0.12 -9.79
N SER A 42 -7.18 -1.37 -9.62
CA SER A 42 -7.54 -2.21 -8.47
C SER A 42 -7.06 -1.65 -7.14
N LEU A 43 -5.87 -1.04 -7.11
CA LEU A 43 -5.39 -0.36 -5.91
C LEU A 43 -6.27 0.85 -5.59
N LEU A 44 -6.61 1.68 -6.58
CA LEU A 44 -7.50 2.83 -6.37
C LEU A 44 -8.87 2.39 -5.84
N GLN A 45 -9.46 1.34 -6.42
CA GLN A 45 -10.71 0.75 -5.93
C GLN A 45 -10.61 0.29 -4.48
N LEU A 46 -9.51 -0.37 -4.11
CA LEU A 46 -9.27 -0.82 -2.74
C LEU A 46 -9.11 0.35 -1.77
N LEU A 47 -8.32 1.38 -2.13
CA LEU A 47 -8.15 2.57 -1.30
C LEU A 47 -9.47 3.32 -1.10
N MET A 48 -10.30 3.42 -2.15
CA MET A 48 -11.64 3.99 -2.05
C MET A 48 -12.54 3.19 -1.11
N ALA A 49 -12.50 1.85 -1.19
CA ALA A 49 -13.27 0.98 -0.30
C ALA A 49 -12.82 1.11 1.16
N ILE A 50 -11.50 1.08 1.43
CA ILE A 50 -10.95 1.26 2.78
C ILE A 50 -11.37 2.62 3.36
N ARG A 51 -11.23 3.69 2.58
CA ARG A 51 -11.66 5.03 2.99
C ARG A 51 -13.15 5.04 3.36
N LEU A 52 -14.01 4.52 2.49
CA LEU A 52 -15.44 4.45 2.74
C LEU A 52 -15.77 3.66 4.01
N ILE A 53 -15.17 2.48 4.21
CA ILE A 53 -15.45 1.60 5.35
C ILE A 53 -15.06 2.28 6.66
N VAL A 54 -13.89 2.91 6.72
CA VAL A 54 -13.41 3.57 7.93
C VAL A 54 -14.16 4.88 8.19
N ASP A 55 -14.42 5.68 7.15
CA ASP A 55 -15.19 6.94 7.27
C ASP A 55 -16.64 6.70 7.72
N SER A 56 -17.22 5.54 7.36
CA SER A 56 -18.59 5.16 7.73
C SER A 56 -18.65 4.22 8.94
N SER A 57 -17.52 3.95 9.59
CA SER A 57 -17.49 3.08 10.76
C SER A 57 -17.90 3.83 12.02
N ASP A 58 -18.70 3.16 12.84
CA ASP A 58 -19.02 3.62 14.18
C ASP A 58 -17.85 3.30 15.13
N ASP A 59 -17.71 4.04 16.22
CA ASP A 59 -16.64 3.87 17.23
C ASP A 59 -16.59 2.46 17.86
N GLU A 60 -17.58 1.61 17.60
CA GLU A 60 -17.65 0.21 18.06
C GLU A 60 -16.90 -0.78 17.15
N CYS A 61 -16.48 -0.38 15.94
CA CYS A 61 -15.74 -1.26 15.02
C CYS A 61 -14.26 -1.37 15.40
N SER A 62 -13.81 -2.57 15.78
CA SER A 62 -12.39 -2.85 16.02
C SER A 62 -11.70 -3.30 14.73
N PHE A 63 -10.95 -2.39 14.11
CA PHE A 63 -10.10 -2.71 12.96
C PHE A 63 -8.75 -3.27 13.38
N LEU A 64 -8.12 -4.02 12.48
CA LEU A 64 -6.70 -4.36 12.62
C LEU A 64 -5.82 -3.10 12.65
N ASP A 65 -4.78 -3.08 13.48
CA ASP A 65 -3.88 -1.93 13.65
C ASP A 65 -3.33 -1.38 12.32
N ILE A 66 -3.04 -2.26 11.36
CA ILE A 66 -2.52 -1.90 10.05
C ILE A 66 -3.52 -1.12 9.18
N VAL A 67 -4.82 -1.27 9.43
CA VAL A 67 -5.89 -0.60 8.66
C VAL A 67 -5.80 0.90 8.82
N PHE A 68 -5.36 1.40 9.98
CA PHE A 68 -5.14 2.83 10.16
C PHE A 68 -4.11 3.38 9.17
N HIS A 69 -2.99 2.68 8.94
CA HIS A 69 -1.98 3.10 7.97
C HIS A 69 -2.48 3.03 6.52
N TRP A 70 -3.26 2.00 6.19
CA TRP A 70 -3.89 1.90 4.87
C TRP A 70 -4.91 3.00 4.63
N TYR A 71 -5.71 3.33 5.64
CA TYR A 71 -6.66 4.44 5.58
C TYR A 71 -5.97 5.78 5.38
N GLN A 72 -4.93 6.09 6.18
CA GLN A 72 -4.16 7.33 6.00
C GLN A 72 -3.52 7.41 4.60
N SER A 73 -3.01 6.29 4.09
CA SER A 73 -2.49 6.20 2.71
C SER A 73 -3.58 6.48 1.68
N ALA A 74 -4.78 5.91 1.87
CA ALA A 74 -5.92 6.10 0.99
C ALA A 74 -6.37 7.57 0.96
N VAL A 75 -6.50 8.21 2.13
CA VAL A 75 -6.83 9.64 2.22
C VAL A 75 -5.80 10.47 1.47
N PHE A 76 -4.51 10.28 1.76
CA PHE A 76 -3.43 11.04 1.13
C PHE A 76 -3.41 10.89 -0.40
N ILE A 77 -3.45 9.66 -0.92
CA ILE A 77 -3.38 9.39 -2.36
C ILE A 77 -4.63 9.95 -3.06
N LEU A 78 -5.83 9.66 -2.55
CA LEU A 78 -7.08 10.08 -3.19
C LEU A 78 -7.24 11.60 -3.16
N ASP A 79 -6.89 12.26 -2.06
CA ASP A 79 -6.97 13.72 -1.97
C ASP A 79 -5.91 14.38 -2.87
N THR A 80 -4.73 13.78 -3.01
CA THR A 80 -3.70 14.26 -3.95
C THR A 80 -4.16 14.15 -5.40
N LEU A 81 -4.81 13.05 -5.78
CA LEU A 81 -5.39 12.88 -7.13
C LEU A 81 -6.54 13.88 -7.36
N ASN A 82 -7.42 14.05 -6.39
CA ASN A 82 -8.55 14.98 -6.46
C ASN A 82 -8.13 16.47 -6.43
N SER A 83 -6.92 16.79 -5.95
CA SER A 83 -6.40 18.16 -5.94
C SER A 83 -6.08 18.72 -7.33
N GLY A 84 -6.16 17.90 -8.38
CA GLY A 84 -5.92 18.28 -9.77
C GLY A 84 -4.45 18.38 -10.16
N LYS A 85 -3.51 18.14 -9.23
CA LYS A 85 -2.06 18.12 -9.49
C LYS A 85 -1.64 17.14 -10.59
N HIS A 86 -2.43 16.09 -10.80
CA HIS A 86 -2.18 15.04 -11.79
C HIS A 86 -3.14 15.08 -12.99
N CYS A 87 -3.92 16.16 -13.19
CA CYS A 87 -4.89 16.22 -14.29
C CYS A 87 -4.29 16.12 -15.70
N ALA A 88 -2.98 16.41 -15.83
CA ALA A 88 -2.27 16.25 -17.10
C ALA A 88 -1.91 14.78 -17.42
N ASP A 89 -1.96 13.89 -16.42
CA ASP A 89 -1.70 12.46 -16.57
C ASP A 89 -2.99 11.75 -16.97
N THR A 90 -3.18 11.55 -18.28
CA THR A 90 -4.41 10.99 -18.85
C THR A 90 -4.62 9.54 -18.44
N ASP A 91 -3.57 8.74 -18.39
CA ASP A 91 -3.64 7.31 -18.08
C ASP A 91 -4.03 7.11 -16.61
N LEU A 92 -3.43 7.91 -15.72
CA LEU A 92 -3.78 7.92 -14.31
C LEU A 92 -5.22 8.38 -14.07
N MET A 93 -5.66 9.42 -14.78
CA MET A 93 -7.04 9.92 -14.67
C MET A 93 -8.06 8.93 -15.25
N GLU A 94 -7.72 8.21 -16.31
CA GLU A 94 -8.55 7.11 -16.84
C GLU A 94 -8.65 5.96 -15.82
N MET A 95 -7.53 5.54 -15.22
CA MET A 95 -7.55 4.52 -14.16
C MET A 95 -8.42 4.94 -12.97
N LEU A 96 -8.39 6.22 -12.60
CA LEU A 96 -9.22 6.79 -11.54
C LEU A 96 -10.71 6.80 -11.92
N ASP A 97 -11.05 7.21 -13.14
CA ASP A 97 -12.43 7.19 -13.63
C ASP A 97 -13.00 5.76 -13.64
N ILE A 98 -12.23 4.78 -14.15
CA ILE A 98 -12.63 3.37 -14.11
C ILE A 98 -12.87 2.90 -12.67
N ALA A 99 -11.97 3.27 -11.74
CA ALA A 99 -12.10 2.90 -10.33
C ALA A 99 -13.35 3.51 -9.68
N ILE A 100 -13.67 4.77 -9.99
CA ILE A 100 -14.87 5.46 -9.49
C ILE A 100 -16.15 4.81 -9.99
N ASN A 101 -16.16 4.40 -11.25
CA ASN A 101 -17.34 3.82 -11.91
C ASN A 101 -17.50 2.31 -11.65
N ASN A 102 -16.46 1.64 -11.13
CA ASN A 102 -16.47 0.22 -10.80
C ASN A 102 -15.99 -0.01 -9.37
N LYS A 103 -16.79 0.37 -8.37
CA LYS A 103 -16.39 0.28 -6.96
C LYS A 103 -16.41 -1.17 -6.48
N LEU A 104 -15.48 -1.51 -5.59
CA LEU A 104 -15.55 -2.76 -4.85
C LEU A 104 -16.72 -2.73 -3.87
N ASP A 105 -17.29 -3.90 -3.61
CA ASP A 105 -18.30 -4.09 -2.57
C ASP A 105 -17.66 -3.90 -1.19
N ALA A 106 -18.01 -2.80 -0.54
CA ALA A 106 -17.44 -2.41 0.74
C ALA A 106 -17.77 -3.42 1.85
N ASP A 107 -18.92 -4.09 1.80
CA ASP A 107 -19.32 -5.06 2.83
C ASP A 107 -18.44 -6.31 2.77
N LEU A 108 -18.09 -6.76 1.55
CA LEU A 108 -17.17 -7.89 1.35
C LEU A 108 -15.75 -7.57 1.82
N ILE A 109 -15.30 -6.33 1.64
CA ILE A 109 -13.97 -5.89 2.09
C ILE A 109 -13.96 -5.65 3.59
N LYS A 110 -15.04 -5.11 4.18
CA LYS A 110 -15.13 -4.78 5.61
C LYS A 110 -14.82 -5.99 6.48
N GLY A 111 -15.33 -7.18 6.12
CA GLY A 111 -15.01 -8.41 6.84
C GLY A 111 -13.52 -8.77 6.89
N ALA A 112 -12.73 -8.37 5.89
CA ALA A 112 -11.28 -8.61 5.86
C ALA A 112 -10.47 -7.56 6.65
N LEU A 113 -11.07 -6.39 6.94
CA LEU A 113 -10.45 -5.32 7.73
C LEU A 113 -10.73 -5.47 9.23
N LEU A 114 -11.83 -6.16 9.55
CA LEU A 114 -12.24 -6.49 10.91
C LEU A 114 -11.56 -7.79 11.37
N CYS A 115 -11.30 -7.89 12.67
CA CYS A 115 -10.89 -9.11 13.35
C CYS A 115 -11.68 -9.26 14.65
#